data_AF-A0A524JU78-F1
#
_entry.id   AF-A0A524JU78-F1
#
_cell.length_a   1.000
_cell.length_b   1.000
_cell.length_c   1.000
_cell.angle_alpha   90.00
_cell.angle_beta   90.00
_cell.angle_gamma   90.00
#
_symmetry.space_group_name_H-M   'P 1'
#
loop_
_entity.id
_entity.type
_entity.pdbx_description
1 polymer ?
#
loop_
_entity_poly.entity_id
_entity_poly.type
_entity_poly.pdbx_seq_one_letter_code
_entity_poly.pdbx_strand_id
1 'polypeptide(L)'
;MQKLCTQCFYIGVEESNIYGDFTTESILWGTAFFFALAGAFETFLWFPATIIFFIALLYSISGYTFKACVCSKCHSNSMIPVDSDKARQIIHERGLVPPAYIVEKDERTILGMAFRTIFFILTVVLVLFMLYDHFS
;
A
#
# COMPACT_ATOMS: atom_id res chain seq x y z
N MET A 1 6.34 -1.01 -14.46
CA MET A 1 7.48 -1.41 -15.34
C MET A 1 7.32 -2.88 -15.68
N GLN A 2 7.60 -3.29 -16.93
CA GLN A 2 7.51 -4.71 -17.31
C GLN A 2 8.67 -5.49 -16.68
N LYS A 3 8.36 -6.67 -16.14
CA LYS A 3 9.33 -7.62 -15.56
C LYS A 3 9.18 -8.99 -16.19
N LEU A 4 10.32 -9.70 -16.31
CA LEU A 4 10.43 -11.07 -16.78
C LEU A 4 10.58 -11.99 -15.56
N CYS A 5 9.74 -13.01 -15.44
CA CYS A 5 9.93 -14.07 -14.46
C CYS A 5 10.97 -15.08 -14.96
N THR A 6 12.04 -15.33 -14.21
CA THR A 6 13.10 -16.28 -14.63
C THR A 6 12.69 -17.75 -14.52
N GLN A 7 11.63 -18.07 -13.77
CA GLN A 7 11.12 -19.44 -13.63
C GLN A 7 10.14 -19.84 -14.73
N CYS A 8 9.14 -19.00 -15.03
CA CYS A 8 8.09 -19.33 -15.99
C CYS A 8 8.16 -18.53 -17.30
N PHE A 9 9.16 -17.66 -17.46
CA PHE A 9 9.39 -16.82 -18.66
C PHE A 9 8.22 -15.89 -19.01
N TYR A 10 7.31 -15.66 -18.06
CA TYR A 10 6.22 -14.72 -18.23
C TYR A 10 6.76 -13.27 -18.21
N ILE A 11 6.37 -12.49 -19.21
CA ILE A 11 6.65 -11.05 -19.32
C ILE A 11 5.37 -10.31 -18.99
N GLY A 12 5.38 -9.52 -17.92
CA GLY A 12 4.19 -8.81 -17.48
C GLY A 12 4.47 -7.86 -16.34
N VAL A 13 3.40 -7.40 -15.69
CA VAL A 13 3.48 -6.62 -14.46
C VAL A 13 3.64 -7.61 -13.30
N GLU A 14 4.47 -7.25 -12.32
CA GLU A 14 4.51 -7.98 -11.07
C GLU A 14 3.19 -7.81 -10.33
N GLU A 15 2.68 -8.88 -9.75
CA GLU A 15 1.67 -8.73 -8.71
C GLU A 15 2.43 -8.33 -7.45
N SER A 16 2.22 -7.09 -7.01
CA SER A 16 2.56 -6.76 -5.64
C SER A 16 1.53 -7.47 -4.77
N ASN A 17 1.93 -8.56 -4.10
CA ASN A 17 1.13 -9.10 -3.01
C ASN A 17 1.35 -8.14 -1.82
N ILE A 18 0.69 -6.98 -1.88
CA ILE A 18 0.76 -5.97 -0.83
C ILE A 18 -0.07 -6.53 0.32
N TYR A 19 0.57 -6.70 1.47
CA TYR A 19 -0.11 -6.81 2.76
C TYR A 19 -0.75 -5.43 3.06
N GLY A 20 -1.83 -5.07 2.36
CA GLY A 20 -2.38 -3.72 2.38
C GLY A 20 -3.19 -3.42 1.13
N ASP A 21 -4.43 -3.88 1.10
CA ASP A 21 -5.40 -3.42 0.11
C ASP A 21 -5.71 -1.94 0.38
N PHE A 22 -5.68 -1.11 -0.68
CA PHE A 22 -6.06 0.29 -0.64
C PHE A 22 -7.44 0.49 0.01
N THR A 23 -8.35 -0.46 -0.22
CA THR A 23 -9.70 -0.47 0.36
C THR A 23 -9.64 -0.63 1.88
N THR A 24 -8.82 -1.57 2.37
CA THR A 24 -8.68 -1.84 3.80
C THR A 24 -8.02 -0.68 4.54
N GLU A 25 -6.96 -0.10 3.98
CA GLU A 25 -6.32 1.10 4.56
C GLU A 25 -7.30 2.29 4.66
N SER A 26 -8.09 2.52 3.60
CA SER A 26 -9.05 3.63 3.57
C SER A 26 -10.15 3.46 4.63
N ILE A 27 -10.63 2.23 4.84
CA ILE A 27 -11.61 1.91 5.88
C ILE A 27 -11.00 2.10 7.28
N LEU A 28 -9.75 1.66 7.50
CA LEU A 28 -9.05 1.82 8.77
C LEU A 28 -8.83 3.29 9.13
N TRP A 29 -8.34 4.11 8.19
CA TRP A 29 -8.15 5.54 8.45
C TRP A 29 -9.47 6.29 8.60
N GLY A 30 -10.50 5.94 7.83
CA GLY A 30 -11.83 6.53 7.97
C GLY A 30 -12.48 6.24 9.32
N THR A 31 -12.39 4.99 9.79
CA THR A 31 -12.88 4.60 11.12
C THR A 31 -12.06 5.25 12.23
N ALA A 32 -10.72 5.26 12.14
CA ALA A 32 -9.87 5.95 13.10
C ALA A 32 -10.22 7.45 13.22
N PHE A 33 -10.41 8.13 12.09
CA PHE A 33 -10.82 9.53 12.06
C PHE A 33 -12.19 9.76 12.70
N PHE A 34 -13.18 8.92 12.39
CA PHE A 34 -14.52 9.02 12.97
C PHE A 34 -14.50 8.88 14.50
N PHE A 35 -13.76 7.89 15.01
CA PHE A 35 -13.61 7.69 16.45
C PHE A 35 -12.81 8.81 17.12
N ALA A 36 -11.78 9.35 16.45
CA ALA A 36 -11.04 10.49 16.98
C ALA A 36 -11.89 11.77 17.03
N LEU A 37 -12.74 11.99 16.03
CA LEU A 37 -13.68 13.11 16.02
C LEU A 37 -14.73 12.94 17.14
N ALA A 38 -15.32 11.76 17.27
CA ALA A 38 -16.29 11.48 18.32
C ALA A 38 -15.66 11.59 19.73
N GLY A 39 -14.45 11.07 19.91
CA GLY A 39 -13.70 11.17 21.17
C GLY A 39 -13.30 12.60 21.55
N ALA A 40 -13.17 13.50 20.58
CA ALA A 40 -12.90 14.92 20.86
C ALA A 40 -14.12 15.65 21.46
N PHE A 41 -15.34 15.17 21.21
CA PHE A 41 -16.57 15.72 21.80
C PHE A 41 -17.02 14.94 23.05
N GLU A 42 -16.77 13.63 23.10
CA GLU A 42 -17.11 12.78 24.24
C GLU A 42 -15.87 12.12 24.83
N THR A 43 -15.50 12.56 26.04
CA THR A 43 -14.28 12.10 26.72
C THR A 43 -14.23 10.58 26.92
N PHE A 44 -15.36 9.87 26.98
CA PHE A 44 -15.36 8.42 27.18
C PHE A 44 -14.84 7.62 25.96
N LEU A 45 -14.90 8.19 24.76
CA LEU A 45 -14.50 7.50 23.51
C LEU A 45 -13.00 7.63 23.19
N TRP A 46 -12.23 8.37 23.99
CA TRP A 46 -10.80 8.59 23.75
C TRP A 46 -10.00 7.27 23.71
N PHE A 47 -10.27 6.35 24.64
CA PHE A 47 -9.53 5.09 24.75
C PHE A 47 -9.76 4.18 23.53
N PRO A 48 -11.01 3.88 23.11
CA PRO A 48 -11.27 3.21 21.84
C PRO A 48 -10.63 3.90 20.63
N ALA A 49 -10.67 5.24 20.57
CA ALA A 49 -10.09 5.99 19.47
C ALA A 49 -8.57 5.80 19.37
N THR A 50 -7.86 5.82 20.49
CA THR A 50 -6.41 5.57 20.50
C THR A 50 -6.06 4.15 20.04
N ILE A 51 -6.81 3.12 20.46
CA ILE A 51 -6.57 1.73 20.04
C ILE A 51 -6.72 1.60 18.52
N ILE A 52 -7.82 2.11 17.95
CA ILE A 52 -8.07 2.02 16.49
C ILE A 52 -6.99 2.78 15.72
N PHE A 53 -6.55 3.94 16.22
CA PHE A 53 -5.45 4.69 15.64
C PHE A 53 -4.15 3.85 15.58
N PHE A 54 -3.77 3.17 16.66
CA PHE A 54 -2.59 2.31 16.66
C PHE A 54 -2.73 1.12 15.71
N ILE A 55 -3.92 0.52 15.61
CA ILE A 55 -4.17 -0.57 14.65
C ILE A 55 -4.00 -0.07 13.21
N ALA A 56 -4.58 1.09 12.86
CA ALA A 56 -4.42 1.71 11.55
C ALA A 56 -2.96 2.04 11.23
N LEU A 57 -2.21 2.53 12.23
CA LEU A 57 -0.80 2.84 12.11
C LEU A 57 0.06 1.60 11.86
N LEU A 58 -0.13 0.53 12.66
CA LEU A 58 0.58 -0.73 12.49
C LEU A 58 0.27 -1.40 11.15
N TYR A 59 -0.99 -1.36 10.72
CA TYR A 59 -1.41 -1.89 9.42
C TYR A 59 -0.77 -1.13 8.25
N SER A 60 -0.69 0.20 8.34
CA SER A 60 -0.06 0.98 7.28
C SER A 60 1.45 0.71 7.21
N ILE A 61 2.14 0.62 8.35
CA ILE A 61 3.58 0.31 8.41
C ILE A 61 3.87 -1.11 7.86
N SER A 62 3.01 -2.10 8.16
CA SER A 62 3.20 -3.45 7.65
C SER A 62 3.07 -3.52 6.12
N GLY A 63 2.14 -2.76 5.54
CA GLY A 63 2.01 -2.65 4.08
C GLY A 63 3.19 -2.00 3.37
N TYR A 64 3.95 -1.13 4.05
CA TYR A 64 5.22 -0.62 3.54
C TYR A 64 6.36 -1.65 3.59
N THR A 65 6.37 -2.48 4.63
CA THR A 65 7.51 -3.36 4.92
C THR A 65 7.45 -4.68 4.14
N PHE A 66 6.24 -5.19 3.85
CA PHE A 66 6.04 -6.50 3.23
C PHE A 66 5.55 -6.44 1.78
N LYS A 67 6.17 -5.59 0.95
CA LYS A 67 5.94 -5.62 -0.50
C LYS A 67 6.73 -6.76 -1.14
N ALA A 68 6.14 -7.95 -1.18
CA ALA A 68 6.66 -9.05 -1.98
C ALA A 68 6.20 -8.88 -3.43
N CYS A 69 7.18 -8.69 -4.31
CA CYS A 69 6.97 -8.68 -5.75
C CYS A 69 6.90 -10.13 -6.25
N VAL A 70 5.71 -10.62 -6.58
CA VAL A 70 5.48 -12.00 -7.02
C VAL A 70 5.04 -12.04 -8.49
N CYS A 71 5.40 -13.12 -9.18
CA CYS A 71 4.91 -13.37 -10.53
C CYS A 71 3.44 -13.83 -10.51
N SER A 72 2.56 -13.18 -11.27
CA SER A 72 1.13 -13.54 -11.38
C SER A 72 0.85 -14.96 -11.88
N LYS A 73 1.80 -15.57 -12.60
CA LYS A 73 1.66 -16.93 -13.18
C LYS A 73 2.15 -18.05 -12.28
N CYS A 74 3.18 -17.81 -11.48
CA CYS A 74 3.87 -18.87 -10.73
C CYS A 74 4.14 -18.52 -9.26
N HIS A 75 3.72 -17.34 -8.82
CA HIS A 75 3.92 -16.79 -7.48
C HIS A 75 5.37 -16.79 -6.99
N SER A 76 6.34 -16.88 -7.90
CA SER A 76 7.76 -16.81 -7.56
C SER A 76 8.24 -15.36 -7.43
N ASN A 77 9.21 -15.15 -6.54
CA ASN A 77 9.85 -13.84 -6.33
C ASN A 77 11.02 -13.60 -7.32
N SER A 78 11.03 -14.31 -8.44
CA SER A 78 12.17 -14.35 -9.38
C SER A 78 11.99 -13.43 -10.59
N MET A 79 11.28 -12.31 -10.40
CA MET A 79 11.04 -11.33 -11.46
C MET A 79 12.20 -10.33 -11.57
N ILE A 80 12.75 -10.22 -12.78
CA ILE A 80 13.81 -9.27 -13.13
C ILE A 80 13.29 -8.21 -14.12
N PRO A 81 13.79 -6.97 -14.11
CA PRO A 81 13.39 -5.97 -15.08
C PRO A 81 13.78 -6.41 -16.50
N VAL A 82 12.86 -6.20 -17.46
CA VAL A 82 13.04 -6.59 -18.88
C VAL A 82 14.25 -5.88 -19.51
N ASP A 83 14.61 -4.70 -19.02
CA ASP A 83 15.75 -3.92 -19.51
C ASP A 83 17.12 -4.44 -19.05
N SER A 84 17.17 -5.39 -18.11
CA SER A 84 18.45 -5.95 -17.65
C SER A 84 19.11 -6.82 -18.72
N ASP A 85 20.45 -6.85 -18.74
CA ASP A 85 21.22 -7.67 -19.68
C ASP A 85 20.84 -9.16 -19.61
N LYS A 86 20.58 -9.66 -18.39
CA LYS A 86 20.11 -11.04 -18.17
C LYS A 86 18.74 -11.30 -18.79
N ALA A 87 17.80 -10.35 -18.68
CA ALA A 87 16.49 -10.50 -19.29
C ALA A 87 16.58 -10.50 -20.81
N ARG A 88 17.42 -9.63 -21.41
CA ARG A 88 17.65 -9.57 -22.86
C ARG A 88 18.25 -10.86 -23.41
N GLN A 89 19.22 -11.44 -22.71
CA GLN A 89 19.80 -12.74 -23.08
C GLN A 89 18.73 -13.83 -23.12
N ILE A 90 17.92 -13.95 -22.06
CA ILE A 90 16.86 -14.95 -21.97
C ILE A 90 15.80 -14.76 -23.06
N ILE A 91 15.41 -13.51 -23.34
CA ILE A 91 14.43 -13.18 -24.39
C ILE A 91 14.96 -13.59 -25.77
N HIS A 92 16.23 -13.29 -26.05
CA HIS A 92 16.86 -13.62 -27.31
C HIS A 92 17.05 -15.14 -27.49
N GLU A 93 17.51 -15.85 -26.45
CA GLU A 93 17.68 -17.32 -26.48
C GLU A 93 16.35 -18.07 -26.64
N ARG A 94 15.27 -17.55 -26.06
CA ARG A 94 13.95 -18.20 -26.06
C ARG A 94 13.01 -17.71 -27.16
N GLY A 95 13.40 -16.69 -27.93
CA GLY A 95 12.55 -16.09 -28.97
C GLY A 95 11.25 -15.48 -28.43
N LEU A 96 11.28 -14.92 -27.22
CA LEU A 96 10.09 -14.34 -26.59
C LEU A 96 9.76 -12.98 -27.22
N VAL A 97 8.47 -12.74 -27.49
CA VAL A 97 7.98 -11.43 -27.96
C VAL A 97 7.43 -10.67 -26.74
N PRO A 98 8.05 -9.56 -26.31
CA PRO A 98 7.51 -8.77 -25.22
C PRO A 98 6.18 -8.12 -25.65
N PRO A 99 5.13 -8.14 -24.80
CA PRO A 99 3.87 -7.48 -25.11
C PRO A 99 4.08 -5.97 -25.22
N ALA A 100 3.45 -5.35 -26.22
CA ALA A 100 3.46 -3.90 -26.39
C ALA A 100 2.90 -3.23 -25.12
N TYR A 101 3.77 -2.45 -24.47
CA TYR A 101 3.52 -1.55 -23.33
C TYR A 101 2.18 -1.71 -22.58
N ILE A 102 2.22 -2.20 -21.34
CA ILE A 102 1.09 -2.03 -20.42
C ILE A 102 1.41 -0.75 -19.62
N VAL A 103 1.00 0.40 -20.16
CA VAL A 103 0.98 1.64 -19.38
C VAL A 103 -0.31 1.63 -18.59
N GLU A 104 -0.28 1.04 -17.39
CA GLU A 104 -1.33 1.28 -16.41
C GLU A 104 -1.09 2.68 -15.85
N LYS A 105 -1.84 3.65 -16.40
CA LYS A 105 -1.76 5.05 -15.98
C LYS A 105 -2.45 5.18 -14.63
N ASP A 106 -1.63 5.28 -13.61
CA ASP A 106 -2.00 5.30 -12.20
C ASP A 106 -2.49 6.69 -11.75
N GLU A 107 -3.58 7.19 -12.34
CA GLU A 107 -4.18 8.48 -11.98
C GLU A 107 -5.07 8.37 -10.72
N ARG A 108 -5.53 7.17 -10.35
CA ARG A 108 -6.36 6.94 -9.15
C ARG A 108 -5.55 6.91 -7.85
N THR A 109 -4.28 6.51 -7.86
CA THR A 109 -3.47 6.50 -6.64
C THR A 109 -3.13 7.90 -6.14
N ILE A 110 -2.95 8.91 -6.99
CA ILE A 110 -2.53 10.25 -6.53
C ILE A 110 -3.61 10.89 -5.64
N LEU A 111 -4.87 10.83 -6.07
CA LEU A 111 -5.99 11.35 -5.29
C LEU A 111 -6.18 10.54 -4.00
N GLY A 112 -6.07 9.22 -4.07
CA GLY A 112 -6.14 8.33 -2.90
C GLY A 112 -5.04 8.60 -1.87
N MET A 113 -3.80 8.78 -2.33
CA MET A 113 -2.65 9.13 -1.49
C MET A 113 -2.82 10.49 -0.81
N ALA A 114 -3.36 11.48 -1.54
CA ALA A 114 -3.62 12.82 -1.00
C ALA A 114 -4.68 12.77 0.11
N PHE A 115 -5.84 12.13 -0.13
CA PHE A 115 -6.88 11.99 0.88
C PHE A 115 -6.38 11.24 2.13
N ARG A 116 -5.64 10.14 1.94
CA ARG A 116 -5.07 9.37 3.05
C ARG A 116 -4.14 10.21 3.92
N THR A 117 -3.30 11.03 3.30
CA THR A 117 -2.38 11.93 4.00
C THR A 117 -3.14 12.98 4.81
N ILE A 118 -4.22 13.53 4.25
CA ILE A 118 -5.07 14.50 4.96
C ILE A 118 -5.74 13.85 6.17
N PHE A 119 -6.37 12.67 6.01
CA PHE A 119 -7.00 11.95 7.12
C PHE A 119 -6.00 11.54 8.20
N PHE A 120 -4.80 11.10 7.80
CA PHE A 120 -3.71 10.80 8.73
C PHE A 120 -3.37 12.01 9.60
N ILE A 121 -3.06 13.16 8.98
CA ILE A 121 -2.66 14.38 9.69
C ILE A 121 -3.78 14.85 10.63
N LEU A 122 -5.03 14.89 10.13
CA LEU A 122 -6.17 15.30 10.93
C LEU A 122 -6.39 14.38 12.14
N THR A 123 -6.29 13.07 11.94
CA THR A 123 -6.44 12.10 13.04
C THR A 123 -5.35 12.26 14.08
N VAL A 124 -4.09 12.46 13.66
CA VAL A 124 -2.97 12.73 14.59
C VAL A 124 -3.21 14.00 15.39
N VAL A 125 -3.64 15.09 14.75
CA VAL A 125 -3.94 16.36 15.43
C VAL A 125 -5.06 16.17 16.46
N LEU A 126 -6.14 15.47 16.10
CA LEU A 126 -7.25 15.19 17.03
C LEU A 126 -6.81 14.33 18.22
N VAL A 127 -6.01 13.28 17.98
CA VAL A 127 -5.49 12.43 19.05
C VAL A 127 -4.56 13.21 19.99
N LEU A 128 -3.67 14.05 19.45
CA LEU A 128 -2.80 14.90 20.26
C LEU A 128 -3.59 15.94 21.06
N PHE A 129 -4.63 16.52 20.46
CA PHE A 129 -5.52 17.46 21.14
C PHE A 129 -6.27 16.78 22.30
N MET A 130 -6.84 15.59 22.08
CA MET A 130 -7.50 14.81 23.14
C MET A 130 -6.54 14.46 24.27
N LEU A 131 -5.30 14.05 23.96
CA LEU A 131 -4.29 13.78 24.97
C LEU A 131 -3.93 15.05 25.75
N TYR A 132 -3.76 16.18 25.08
CA TYR A 132 -3.48 17.45 25.73
C TYR A 132 -4.61 17.88 26.68
N ASP A 133 -5.86 17.85 26.21
CA ASP A 133 -7.03 18.25 27.01
C ASP A 133 -7.23 17.35 28.24
N HIS A 134 -6.98 16.05 28.10
CA HIS A 134 -7.08 15.11 29.23
C HIS A 134 -5.96 15.27 30.27
N PHE A 135 -4.76 15.72 29.88
CA PHE A 135 -3.61 15.87 30.78
C PHE A 135 -3.38 17.32 31.27
N SER A 136 -4.09 18.30 30.72
CA SER A 136 -4.07 19.71 31.16
C SER A 136 -5.06 19.98 32.29
#